data_AF-A0A8T1S183-F1
#
_entry.id   AF-A0A8T1S183-F1
#
_cell.length_a   1.000
_cell.length_b   1.000
_cell.length_c   1.000
_cell.angle_alpha   90.00
_cell.angle_beta   90.00
_cell.angle_gamma   90.00
#
_symmetry.space_group_name_H-M   'P 1'
#
loop_
_entity.id
_entity.type
_entity.pdbx_description
1 polymer ?
#
loop_
_entity_poly.entity_id
_entity_poly.type
_entity_poly.pdbx_seq_one_letter_code
_entity_poly.pdbx_strand_id
1 'polypeptide(L)'
;EDKKRVELDLRAQQLALLEEECRRAKDLATADYNQAQAAEAAEQHRLACQREQDDNQAEIHNHLTGQLLTEDPAVAQSPLGPHRILTDRWKGMSPEQVEAVWKAQEEQRQENQVSRGRAGRESGSGASVGSAARGTIPSPSLCRPPEAA
;
A
#
# COMPACT_ATOMS: atom_id res chain seq x y z
N GLU A 1 -31.61 -60.94 66.97
CA GLU A 1 -31.47 -59.59 66.38
C GLU A 1 -30.17 -59.41 65.61
N ASP A 2 -29.12 -60.17 65.93
CA ASP A 2 -27.78 -60.00 65.34
C ASP A 2 -27.69 -60.30 63.84
N LYS A 3 -28.46 -61.27 63.32
CA LYS A 3 -28.51 -61.57 61.88
C LYS A 3 -28.94 -60.37 61.03
N LYS A 4 -29.89 -59.57 61.54
CA LYS A 4 -30.36 -58.35 60.85
C LYS A 4 -29.31 -57.24 60.89
N ARG A 5 -28.53 -57.15 61.97
CA ARG A 5 -27.43 -56.17 62.08
C ARG A 5 -26.34 -56.47 61.07
N VAL A 6 -25.93 -57.73 60.97
CA VAL A 6 -24.93 -58.17 59.97
C VAL A 6 -25.39 -57.93 58.54
N GLU A 7 -26.67 -58.16 58.23
CA GLU A 7 -27.22 -57.88 56.89
C GLU A 7 -27.20 -56.38 56.56
N LEU A 8 -27.56 -55.52 57.51
CA LEU A 8 -27.51 -54.07 57.34
C LEU A 8 -26.08 -53.57 57.16
N ASP A 9 -25.12 -54.10 57.92
CA ASP A 9 -23.70 -53.75 57.80
C ASP A 9 -23.14 -54.16 56.44
N LEU A 10 -23.49 -55.34 55.94
CA LEU A 10 -23.10 -55.79 54.59
C LEU A 10 -23.69 -54.89 53.51
N ARG A 11 -24.96 -54.51 53.65
CA ARG A 11 -25.62 -53.59 52.71
C ARG A 11 -25.01 -52.19 52.75
N ALA A 12 -24.64 -51.69 53.94
CA ALA A 12 -23.94 -50.41 54.08
C ALA A 12 -22.58 -50.43 53.39
N GLN A 13 -21.82 -51.54 53.52
CA GLN A 13 -20.55 -51.71 52.80
C GLN A 13 -20.73 -51.72 51.28
N GLN A 14 -21.75 -52.42 50.77
CA GLN A 14 -22.06 -52.44 49.34
C GLN A 14 -22.43 -51.06 48.80
N LEU A 15 -23.24 -50.29 49.55
CA LEU A 15 -23.61 -48.93 49.16
C LEU A 15 -22.39 -48.00 49.14
N ALA A 16 -21.51 -48.10 50.14
CA ALA A 16 -20.28 -47.30 50.18
C ALA A 16 -19.37 -47.58 48.97
N LEU A 17 -19.20 -48.85 48.58
CA LEU A 17 -18.43 -49.23 47.40
C LEU A 17 -19.03 -48.65 46.11
N LEU A 18 -20.35 -48.76 45.93
CA LEU A 18 -21.04 -48.21 44.76
C LEU A 18 -20.95 -46.67 44.70
N GLU A 19 -21.01 -46.00 45.85
CA GLU A 19 -20.84 -44.54 45.93
C GLU A 19 -19.42 -44.12 45.53
N GLU A 20 -18.40 -44.85 45.98
CA GLU A 20 -17.02 -44.61 45.57
C GLU A 20 -16.82 -44.84 44.06
N GLU A 21 -17.36 -45.93 43.52
CA GLU A 21 -17.30 -46.22 42.09
C GLU A 21 -18.01 -45.14 41.27
N CYS A 22 -19.19 -44.69 41.70
CA CYS A 22 -19.92 -43.60 41.06
C CYS A 22 -19.12 -42.29 41.10
N ARG A 23 -18.45 -41.99 42.22
CA ARG A 23 -17.60 -40.81 42.35
C ARG A 23 -16.42 -40.88 41.40
N ARG A 24 -15.70 -42.00 41.37
CA ARG A 24 -14.58 -42.23 40.43
C ARG A 24 -15.04 -42.10 38.98
N ALA A 25 -16.19 -42.66 38.62
CA ALA A 25 -16.75 -42.57 37.28
C ALA A 25 -17.07 -41.11 36.89
N LYS A 26 -17.61 -40.31 37.81
CA LYS A 26 -17.86 -38.88 37.59
C LYS A 26 -16.57 -38.08 37.44
N ASP A 27 -15.57 -38.36 38.27
CA ASP A 27 -14.28 -37.68 38.23
C ASP A 27 -13.57 -37.97 36.89
N LEU A 28 -13.58 -39.23 36.44
CA LEU A 28 -13.05 -39.63 35.14
C LEU A 28 -13.78 -38.95 33.98
N ALA A 29 -15.12 -38.97 33.97
CA ALA A 29 -15.89 -38.31 32.92
C ALA A 29 -15.64 -36.80 32.87
N THR A 30 -15.43 -36.16 34.02
CA THR A 30 -15.10 -34.73 34.10
C THR A 30 -13.68 -34.47 33.61
N ALA A 31 -12.72 -35.33 33.95
CA ALA A 31 -11.35 -35.23 33.47
C ALA A 31 -11.28 -35.38 31.93
N ASP A 32 -11.98 -36.36 31.38
CA ASP A 32 -12.07 -36.59 29.93
C ASP A 32 -12.71 -35.40 29.22
N TYR A 33 -13.79 -34.83 29.78
CA TYR A 33 -14.43 -33.64 29.25
C TYR A 33 -13.49 -32.42 29.26
N ASN A 34 -12.81 -32.16 30.37
CA ASN A 34 -11.86 -31.05 30.48
C ASN A 34 -10.68 -31.21 29.52
N GLN A 35 -10.20 -32.44 29.33
CA GLN A 35 -9.16 -32.74 28.36
C GLN A 35 -9.62 -32.46 26.93
N ALA A 36 -10.83 -32.89 26.56
CA ALA A 36 -11.41 -32.59 25.25
C ALA A 36 -11.59 -31.08 25.04
N GLN A 37 -12.08 -30.37 26.05
CA GLN A 37 -12.25 -28.91 26.00
C GLN A 37 -10.91 -28.18 25.86
N ALA A 38 -9.87 -28.61 26.57
CA ALA A 38 -8.53 -28.04 26.45
C ALA A 38 -7.95 -28.26 25.03
N ALA A 39 -8.15 -29.45 24.45
CA ALA A 39 -7.73 -29.74 23.09
C ALA A 39 -8.47 -28.87 22.06
N GLU A 40 -9.79 -28.70 22.22
CA GLU A 40 -10.59 -27.83 21.36
C GLU A 40 -10.11 -26.37 21.45
N ALA A 41 -9.91 -25.86 22.66
CA ALA A 41 -9.42 -24.49 22.86
C ALA A 41 -8.03 -24.27 22.25
N ALA A 42 -7.14 -25.25 22.35
CA ALA A 42 -5.82 -25.18 21.72
C ALA A 42 -5.90 -25.12 20.19
N GLU A 43 -6.77 -25.94 19.57
CA GLU A 43 -7.00 -25.90 18.13
C GLU A 43 -7.64 -24.58 17.68
N GLN A 44 -8.63 -24.09 18.41
CA GLN A 44 -9.25 -22.79 18.12
C GLN A 44 -8.23 -21.65 18.18
N HIS A 45 -7.37 -21.64 19.21
CA HIS A 45 -6.29 -20.66 19.33
C HIS A 45 -5.30 -20.77 18.16
N ARG A 46 -4.89 -21.99 17.80
CA ARG A 46 -4.00 -22.22 16.65
C ARG A 46 -4.59 -21.66 15.36
N LEU A 47 -5.87 -21.93 15.09
CA LEU A 47 -6.57 -21.40 13.92
C LEU A 47 -6.73 -19.88 13.96
N ALA A 48 -6.98 -19.29 15.13
CA ALA A 48 -7.06 -17.85 15.30
C ALA A 48 -5.71 -17.18 14.98
N CYS A 49 -4.60 -17.70 15.51
CA CYS A 49 -3.26 -17.20 15.19
C CYS A 49 -2.93 -17.34 13.70
N GLN A 50 -3.33 -18.44 13.05
CA GLN A 50 -3.13 -18.61 11.61
C GLN A 50 -3.91 -17.56 10.81
N ARG A 51 -5.18 -17.34 11.15
CA ARG A 51 -6.00 -16.31 10.50
C ARG A 51 -5.40 -14.92 10.66
N GLU A 52 -4.96 -14.58 11.88
CA GLU A 52 -4.31 -13.29 12.13
C GLU A 52 -3.03 -13.13 11.30
N GLN A 53 -2.22 -14.18 11.17
CA GLN A 53 -1.03 -14.15 10.32
C GLN A 53 -1.38 -13.96 8.84
N ASP A 54 -2.41 -14.66 8.35
CA ASP A 54 -2.86 -14.54 6.97
C ASP A 54 -3.41 -13.13 6.69
N ASP A 55 -4.20 -12.57 7.61
CA ASP A 55 -4.74 -11.22 7.52
C ASP A 55 -3.62 -10.17 7.53
N ASN A 56 -2.65 -10.31 8.43
CA ASN A 56 -1.48 -9.43 8.50
C ASN A 56 -0.65 -9.49 7.20
N GLN A 57 -0.45 -10.69 6.63
CA GLN A 57 0.26 -10.85 5.37
C GLN A 57 -0.51 -10.20 4.21
N ALA A 58 -1.83 -10.37 4.15
CA ALA A 58 -2.67 -9.75 3.15
C ALA A 58 -2.62 -8.22 3.26
N GLU A 59 -2.68 -7.67 4.46
CA GLU A 59 -2.55 -6.22 4.70
C GLU A 59 -1.21 -5.70 4.19
N ILE A 60 -0.10 -6.33 4.58
CA ILE A 60 1.25 -5.95 4.15
C ILE A 60 1.35 -6.00 2.62
N HIS A 61 0.90 -7.11 2.02
CA HIS A 61 0.92 -7.27 0.57
C HIS A 61 0.10 -6.18 -0.15
N ASN A 62 -1.10 -5.88 0.35
CA ASN A 62 -1.97 -4.86 -0.23
C ASN A 62 -1.36 -3.45 -0.12
N HIS A 63 -0.68 -3.13 0.98
CA HIS A 63 0.03 -1.86 1.10
C HIS A 63 1.22 -1.79 0.15
N LEU A 64 2.04 -2.85 0.08
CA LEU A 64 3.22 -2.90 -0.78
C LEU A 64 2.87 -2.80 -2.27
N THR A 65 1.80 -3.46 -2.69
CA THR A 65 1.34 -3.46 -4.10
C THR A 65 0.35 -2.34 -4.40
N GLY A 66 -0.11 -1.64 -3.37
CA GLY A 66 -1.07 -0.56 -3.48
C GLY A 66 -0.49 0.68 -4.16
N GLN A 67 -1.40 1.47 -4.73
CA GLN A 67 -1.10 2.71 -5.48
C GLN A 67 -0.38 3.78 -4.64
N LEU A 68 -0.54 3.74 -3.31
CA LEU A 68 0.07 4.72 -2.43
C LEU A 68 1.59 4.54 -2.36
N LEU A 69 2.07 3.32 -2.11
CA LEU A 69 3.50 3.03 -1.94
C LEU A 69 4.22 2.78 -3.27
N THR A 70 3.53 2.25 -4.28
CA THR A 70 4.10 2.07 -5.63
C THR A 70 4.23 3.37 -6.41
N GLU A 71 3.55 4.43 -5.95
CA GLU A 71 3.57 5.75 -6.56
C GLU A 71 3.16 5.77 -8.05
N ASP A 72 2.29 4.86 -8.46
CA ASP A 72 1.90 4.68 -9.85
C ASP A 72 1.32 5.98 -10.47
N PRO A 73 1.96 6.54 -11.54
CA PRO A 73 1.48 7.75 -12.20
C PRO A 73 0.14 7.56 -12.93
N ALA A 74 -0.27 6.32 -13.23
CA ALA A 74 -1.55 6.04 -13.87
C ALA A 74 -2.75 6.50 -13.04
N VAL A 75 -2.57 6.63 -11.72
CA VAL A 75 -3.58 7.10 -10.76
C VAL A 75 -4.02 8.55 -11.04
N ALA A 76 -3.18 9.34 -11.71
CA ALA A 76 -3.51 10.71 -12.09
C ALA A 76 -4.42 10.79 -13.34
N GLN A 77 -4.71 9.69 -14.03
CA GLN A 77 -5.54 9.70 -15.23
C GLN A 77 -7.01 10.01 -14.90
N SER A 78 -7.59 10.97 -15.60
CA SER A 78 -8.99 11.34 -15.38
C SER A 78 -9.95 10.36 -16.08
N PRO A 79 -10.99 9.87 -15.40
CA PRO A 79 -12.05 9.09 -16.04
C PRO A 79 -12.83 9.87 -17.11
N LEU A 80 -12.77 11.21 -17.08
CA LEU A 80 -13.48 12.10 -18.00
C LEU A 80 -12.75 12.32 -19.34
N GLY A 81 -11.58 11.69 -19.53
CA GLY A 81 -10.90 11.63 -20.81
C GLY A 81 -9.36 11.72 -20.71
N PRO A 82 -8.65 11.24 -21.75
CA PRO A 82 -7.18 11.07 -21.71
C PRO A 82 -6.39 12.38 -21.70
N HIS A 83 -7.01 13.50 -22.07
CA HIS A 83 -6.40 14.82 -22.07
C HIS A 83 -6.49 15.54 -20.72
N ARG A 84 -7.18 14.93 -19.74
CA ARG A 84 -7.40 15.50 -18.41
C ARG A 84 -6.64 14.69 -17.37
N ILE A 85 -6.06 15.40 -16.42
CA ILE A 85 -5.31 14.83 -15.31
C ILE A 85 -6.00 15.25 -14.02
N LEU A 86 -6.11 14.32 -13.07
CA LEU A 86 -6.57 14.59 -11.72
C LEU A 86 -5.49 15.40 -10.98
N THR A 87 -5.79 16.66 -10.72
CA THR A 87 -4.81 17.63 -10.21
C THR A 87 -4.29 17.27 -8.82
N ASP A 88 -5.10 16.61 -8.00
CA ASP A 88 -4.78 16.16 -6.64
C ASP A 88 -3.81 14.98 -6.60
N ARG A 89 -3.73 14.18 -7.68
CA ARG A 89 -2.89 12.97 -7.76
C ARG A 89 -1.72 13.11 -8.73
N TRP A 90 -1.53 14.30 -9.30
CA TRP A 90 -0.49 14.54 -10.30
C TRP A 90 0.90 14.61 -9.67
N LYS A 91 1.81 13.76 -10.15
CA LYS A 91 3.20 13.64 -9.67
C LYS A 91 4.27 14.16 -10.65
N GLY A 92 3.88 14.86 -11.71
CA GLY A 92 4.79 15.37 -12.74
C GLY A 92 4.58 14.75 -14.13
N MET A 93 5.43 15.14 -15.08
CA MET A 93 5.40 14.63 -16.45
C MET A 93 6.07 13.26 -16.56
N SER A 94 5.64 12.45 -17.54
CA SER A 94 6.32 11.18 -17.81
C SER A 94 7.73 11.43 -18.41
N PRO A 95 8.68 10.50 -18.24
CA PRO A 95 10.02 10.64 -18.84
C PRO A 95 9.98 10.88 -20.36
N GLU A 96 9.04 10.24 -21.06
CA GLU A 96 8.86 10.39 -22.50
C GLU A 96 8.38 11.80 -22.87
N GLN A 97 7.48 12.36 -22.07
CA GLN A 97 7.01 13.75 -22.25
C GLN A 97 8.15 14.74 -22.02
N VAL A 98 8.96 14.53 -20.97
CA VAL A 98 10.13 15.37 -20.69
C VAL A 98 11.15 15.29 -21.83
N GLU A 99 11.40 14.10 -22.36
CA GLU A 99 12.30 13.91 -23.51
C GLU A 99 11.79 14.62 -24.76
N ALA A 100 10.49 14.55 -25.04
CA ALA A 100 9.87 15.26 -26.15
C ALA A 100 10.04 16.79 -26.02
N VAL A 101 9.91 17.33 -24.80
CA VAL A 101 10.17 18.75 -24.52
C VAL A 101 11.63 19.10 -24.81
N TRP A 102 12.59 18.27 -24.39
CA TRP A 102 14.01 18.52 -24.68
C TRP A 102 14.32 18.51 -26.17
N LYS A 103 13.73 17.58 -26.94
CA LYS A 103 13.86 17.53 -28.40
C LYS A 103 13.31 18.81 -29.05
N ALA A 104 12.11 19.22 -28.66
CA ALA A 104 11.49 20.45 -29.16
C ALA A 104 12.34 21.69 -28.85
N GLN A 105 12.95 21.76 -27.66
CA GLN A 105 13.85 22.86 -27.29
C GLN A 105 15.14 22.89 -28.11
N GLU A 106 15.70 21.73 -28.47
CA GLU A 106 16.85 21.63 -29.36
C GLU A 106 16.50 22.13 -30.77
N GLU A 107 15.38 21.69 -31.32
CA GLU A 107 14.87 22.14 -32.61
C GLU A 107 14.66 23.68 -32.62
N GLN A 108 14.01 24.22 -31.59
CA GLN A 108 13.83 25.67 -31.43
C GLN A 108 15.16 26.44 -31.36
N ARG A 109 16.20 25.89 -30.72
CA ARG A 109 17.52 26.51 -30.69
C ARG A 109 18.16 26.54 -32.07
N GLN A 110 18.01 25.48 -32.85
CA GLN A 110 18.52 25.41 -34.22
C GLN A 110 17.76 26.38 -35.14
N GLU A 111 16.44 26.39 -35.09
CA GLU A 111 15.60 27.31 -35.87
C GLU A 111 15.90 28.78 -35.57
N ASN A 112 16.09 29.12 -34.29
CA ASN A 112 16.46 30.47 -33.87
C ASN A 112 17.84 30.89 -34.39
N GLN A 113 18.82 29.99 -34.40
CA GLN A 113 20.14 30.27 -34.98
C GLN A 113 20.04 30.54 -36.49
N VAL A 114 19.27 29.71 -37.21
CA VAL A 114 19.04 29.89 -38.66
C VAL A 114 18.32 31.21 -38.94
N SER A 115 17.27 31.51 -38.17
CA SER A 115 16.49 32.75 -38.32
C SER A 115 17.31 34.00 -38.06
N ARG A 116 18.18 33.98 -37.03
CA ARG A 116 19.13 35.08 -36.75
C ARG A 116 20.16 35.24 -37.88
N GLY A 117 20.67 34.14 -38.42
CA GLY A 117 21.58 34.18 -39.57
C GLY A 117 20.94 34.73 -40.84
N ARG A 118 19.67 34.39 -41.11
CA ARG A 118 18.90 34.93 -42.24
C ARG A 118 18.59 36.41 -42.06
N ALA A 119 18.16 36.83 -40.88
CA ALA A 119 17.95 38.25 -40.57
C ALA A 119 19.25 39.07 -40.69
N GLY A 120 20.41 38.51 -40.33
CA GLY A 120 21.73 39.11 -40.55
C GLY A 120 22.09 39.28 -42.03
N ARG A 121 21.70 38.34 -42.90
CA ARG A 121 21.90 38.43 -44.36
C ARG A 121 20.96 39.42 -45.03
N GLU A 122 19.70 39.45 -44.61
CA GLU A 122 18.69 40.41 -45.12
C GLU A 122 19.01 41.85 -44.66
N SER A 123 19.50 42.05 -43.44
CA SER A 123 19.99 43.36 -42.97
C SER A 123 21.31 43.79 -43.61
N GLY A 124 22.20 42.85 -43.97
CA GLY A 124 23.39 43.13 -44.79
C GLY A 124 23.06 43.52 -46.25
N SER A 125 21.92 43.06 -46.77
CA SER A 125 21.39 43.45 -48.10
C SER A 125 20.68 44.81 -48.07
N GLY A 126 20.07 45.18 -46.92
CA GLY A 126 19.37 46.47 -46.72
C GLY A 126 20.26 47.63 -46.27
N ALA A 127 21.54 47.40 -45.95
CA ALA A 127 22.48 48.42 -45.45
C ALA A 127 23.01 49.39 -46.54
N SER A 128 22.20 49.69 -47.56
CA SER A 128 22.44 50.81 -48.49
C SER A 128 21.46 51.97 -48.34
N VAL A 129 20.45 51.90 -47.44
CA VAL A 129 19.54 53.05 -47.25
C VAL A 129 19.10 53.23 -45.80
N GLY A 130 19.54 54.33 -45.19
CA GLY A 130 18.78 55.05 -44.14
C GLY A 130 19.07 54.68 -42.68
N SER A 131 19.96 55.46 -42.06
CA SER A 131 20.14 55.56 -40.60
C SER A 131 18.95 56.24 -39.93
N ALA A 132 18.34 55.62 -38.90
CA ALA A 132 17.79 56.30 -37.72
C ALA A 132 17.25 55.32 -36.65
N ALA A 133 17.83 55.43 -35.46
CA ALA A 133 17.31 55.21 -34.10
C ALA A 133 16.24 54.10 -33.85
N ARG A 134 16.60 53.08 -33.05
CA ARG A 134 15.64 52.35 -32.20
C ARG A 134 16.23 51.98 -30.84
N GLY A 135 15.47 52.30 -29.80
CA GLY A 135 15.83 52.15 -28.39
C GLY A 135 15.96 50.71 -27.92
N THR A 136 16.80 50.54 -26.91
CA THR A 136 17.09 49.31 -26.19
C THR A 136 15.86 48.81 -25.42
N ILE A 137 15.38 47.62 -25.74
CA ILE A 137 14.41 46.88 -24.92
C ILE A 137 15.21 46.01 -23.93
N PRO A 138 14.90 46.00 -22.62
CA PRO A 138 15.66 45.23 -21.65
C PRO A 138 15.36 43.74 -21.76
N SER A 139 16.39 42.92 -21.55
CA SER A 139 16.34 41.46 -21.60
C SER A 139 15.43 40.88 -20.51
N PRO A 140 14.61 39.85 -20.81
CA PRO A 140 13.86 39.15 -19.77
C PRO A 140 14.83 38.28 -18.95
N SER A 141 14.90 38.56 -17.65
CA SER A 141 15.64 37.78 -16.66
C SER A 141 15.19 36.32 -16.68
N LEU A 142 16.14 35.41 -16.95
CA LEU A 142 15.97 33.97 -16.76
C LEU A 142 15.73 33.69 -15.27
N CYS A 143 14.50 33.33 -14.90
CA CYS A 143 14.24 32.68 -13.62
C CYS A 143 14.85 31.27 -13.67
N ARG A 144 16.04 31.13 -13.08
CA ARG A 144 16.65 29.83 -12.78
C ARG A 144 16.01 29.31 -11.49
N PRO A 145 15.42 28.09 -11.46
CA PRO A 145 14.93 27.52 -10.22
C PRO A 145 16.10 27.19 -9.27
N PRO A 146 15.91 27.24 -7.95
CA PRO A 146 16.95 26.90 -6.98
C PRO A 146 17.26 25.40 -7.05
N GLU A 147 18.55 25.07 -7.02
CA GLU A 147 19.04 23.72 -6.75
C GLU A 147 18.50 23.26 -5.39
N ALA A 148 17.68 22.21 -5.38
CA ALA A 148 17.33 21.50 -4.17
C ALA A 148 18.50 20.56 -3.80
N ALA A 149 18.90 20.66 -2.53
CA ALA A 149 19.86 19.79 -1.86
C ALA A 149 19.28 18.40 -1.56
#